data_AF-A0A969HFM5-F1
#
_entry.id   AF-A0A969HFM5-F1
#
_cell.length_a   1.000
_cell.length_b   1.000
_cell.length_c   1.000
_cell.angle_alpha   90.00
_cell.angle_beta   90.00
_cell.angle_gamma   90.00
#
_symmetry.space_group_name_H-M   'P 1'
#
loop_
_entity.id
_entity.type
_entity.pdbx_description
1 polymer ?
#
loop_
_entity_poly.entity_id
_entity_poly.type
_entity_poly.pdbx_seq_one_letter_code
_entity_poly.pdbx_strand_id
1 'polypeptide(L)'
;MLQAAIDRYFVEYKECRPTISGLVLFLGFCDIHSFYDYGRRPEFSTTIKNARERIVNIYEQMLGNANCTGAIFALKNFGWKDRIEIKTEQSITINVVEGDLSERAESIRVSRLCSKN
;
A
#
# COMPACT_ATOMS: atom_id res chain seq x y z
N MET A 1 27.20 -3.41 22.86
CA MET A 1 26.02 -4.12 22.29
C MET A 1 25.40 -3.27 21.19
N LEU A 2 24.75 -3.88 20.18
CA LEU A 2 24.18 -3.18 19.01
C LEU A 2 23.27 -2.00 19.39
N GLN A 3 22.40 -2.19 20.39
CA GLN A 3 21.52 -1.14 20.92
C GLN A 3 22.30 0.11 21.37
N ALA A 4 23.42 -0.07 22.09
CA ALA A 4 24.23 1.04 22.57
C ALA A 4 24.89 1.83 21.41
N ALA A 5 25.26 1.17 20.31
CA ALA A 5 25.78 1.84 19.13
C ALA A 5 24.69 2.65 18.41
N ILE A 6 23.48 2.10 18.32
CA ILE A 6 22.31 2.82 17.78
C ILE A 6 22.01 4.04 18.64
N ASP A 7 21.96 3.88 19.97
CA ASP A 7 21.68 4.98 20.89
C ASP A 7 22.73 6.08 20.78
N ARG A 8 24.00 5.69 20.70
CA ARG A 8 25.11 6.61 20.45
C ARG A 8 24.91 7.42 19.16
N TYR A 9 24.53 6.78 18.06
CA TYR A 9 24.24 7.47 16.80
C TYR A 9 23.15 8.55 16.97
N PHE A 10 22.04 8.21 17.63
CA PHE A 10 20.96 9.19 17.82
C PHE A 10 21.31 10.32 18.78
N VAL A 11 22.25 10.11 19.71
CA VAL A 11 22.78 11.17 20.58
C VAL A 11 23.73 12.07 19.80
N GLU A 12 24.70 11.51 19.08
CA GLU A 12 25.72 12.27 18.35
C GLU A 12 25.11 13.07 17.19
N TYR A 13 24.13 12.51 16.48
CA TYR A 13 23.54 13.11 15.29
C TYR A 13 22.20 13.80 15.56
N LYS A 14 21.85 14.05 16.83
CA LYS A 14 20.57 14.67 17.22
C LYS A 14 20.29 15.98 16.47
N GLU A 15 21.30 16.83 16.36
CA GLU A 15 21.18 18.15 15.70
C GLU A 15 21.29 18.08 14.17
N CYS A 16 21.92 17.03 13.63
CA CYS A 16 22.18 16.88 12.19
C CYS A 16 21.08 16.13 11.43
N ARG A 17 19.96 15.81 12.09
CA ARG A 17 18.87 14.94 11.58
C ARG A 17 19.36 13.53 11.24
N PRO A 18 19.16 12.56 12.14
CA PRO A 18 19.47 11.16 11.90
C PRO A 18 18.79 10.63 10.62
N THR A 19 19.50 9.80 9.85
CA THR A 19 18.97 9.15 8.64
C THR A 19 19.22 7.64 8.69
N ILE A 20 18.44 6.86 7.95
CA ILE A 20 18.64 5.41 7.90
C ILE A 20 20.01 5.06 7.29
N SER A 21 20.41 5.72 6.20
CA SER A 21 21.71 5.51 5.57
C SER A 21 22.86 5.92 6.49
N GLY A 22 22.73 7.05 7.20
CA GLY A 22 23.70 7.49 8.20
C GLY A 22 23.86 6.48 9.34
N LEU A 23 22.77 5.93 9.86
CA LEU A 23 22.81 4.87 10.87
C LEU A 23 23.52 3.62 10.36
N VAL A 24 23.20 3.19 9.15
CA VAL A 24 23.80 2.00 8.50
C VAL A 24 25.31 2.17 8.36
N LEU A 25 25.76 3.32 7.87
CA LEU A 25 27.18 3.63 7.74
C LEU A 25 27.88 3.73 9.10
N PHE A 26 27.23 4.36 10.09
CA PHE A 26 27.76 4.48 11.45
C PHE A 26 27.97 3.11 12.12
N LEU A 27 27.06 2.17 11.87
CA LEU A 27 27.15 0.80 12.37
C LEU A 27 28.14 -0.07 11.57
N GLY A 28 28.70 0.43 10.48
CA GLY A 28 29.70 -0.26 9.67
C GLY A 28 29.14 -1.26 8.65
N PHE A 29 27.84 -1.17 8.32
CA PHE A 29 27.26 -1.95 7.23
C PHE A 29 27.63 -1.36 5.87
N CYS A 30 27.76 -2.22 4.85
CA CYS A 30 28.04 -1.78 3.48
C CYS A 30 26.82 -1.16 2.78
N ASP A 31 25.61 -1.58 3.16
CA ASP A 31 24.36 -1.13 2.55
C ASP A 31 23.15 -1.36 3.48
N ILE A 32 22.00 -0.78 3.10
CA ILE A 32 20.76 -0.84 3.87
C ILE A 32 20.15 -2.25 3.87
N HIS A 33 20.34 -3.06 2.82
CA HIS A 33 19.85 -4.44 2.77
C HIS A 33 20.57 -5.31 3.80
N SER A 34 21.90 -5.18 3.89
CA SER A 34 22.72 -5.86 4.89
C SER A 34 22.26 -5.55 6.33
N PHE A 35 21.86 -4.30 6.59
CA PHE A 35 21.26 -3.90 7.86
C PHE A 35 19.92 -4.60 8.14
N TYR A 36 19.01 -4.65 7.16
CA TYR A 36 17.72 -5.33 7.35
C TYR A 36 17.85 -6.86 7.42
N ASP A 37 18.78 -7.44 6.68
CA ASP A 37 19.11 -8.85 6.71
C ASP A 37 19.60 -9.27 8.10
N TYR A 38 20.40 -8.42 8.75
CA TYR A 38 20.80 -8.62 10.14
C TYR A 38 19.61 -8.59 11.11
N GLY A 39 18.60 -7.77 10.81
CA GLY A 39 17.33 -7.70 11.55
C GLY A 39 16.41 -8.92 11.40
N ARG A 40 16.74 -9.86 10.51
CA ARG A 40 16.04 -11.17 10.45
C ARG A 40 16.44 -12.10 11.59
N ARG A 41 17.58 -11.85 12.24
CA ARG A 41 18.01 -12.62 13.41
C ARG A 41 17.13 -12.28 14.62
N PRO A 42 16.54 -13.26 15.31
CA PRO A 42 15.66 -13.02 16.45
C PRO A 42 16.29 -12.10 17.51
N GLU A 43 17.59 -12.26 17.79
CA GLU A 43 18.31 -11.46 18.78
C GLU A 43 18.37 -9.96 18.46
N PHE A 44 18.30 -9.59 17.18
CA PHE A 44 18.47 -8.20 16.72
C PHE A 44 17.22 -7.62 16.07
N SER A 45 16.19 -8.43 15.83
CA SER A 45 14.95 -8.04 15.15
C SER A 45 14.29 -6.84 15.81
N THR A 46 14.10 -6.89 17.13
CA THR A 46 13.48 -5.80 17.90
C THR A 46 14.32 -4.53 17.85
N THR A 47 15.63 -4.64 18.06
CA THR A 47 16.57 -3.50 18.06
C THR A 47 16.58 -2.78 16.72
N ILE A 48 16.64 -3.51 15.61
CA ILE A 48 16.67 -2.93 14.26
C ILE A 48 15.33 -2.30 13.88
N LYS A 49 14.21 -2.96 14.22
CA LYS A 49 12.87 -2.39 14.01
C LYS A 49 12.71 -1.08 14.78
N ASN A 50 13.07 -1.07 16.06
CA ASN A 50 13.00 0.13 16.90
C ASN A 50 13.88 1.26 16.35
N ALA A 51 15.08 0.95 15.85
CA ALA A 51 15.95 1.95 15.24
C ALA A 51 15.32 2.58 13.98
N ARG A 52 14.68 1.76 13.13
CA ARG A 52 13.92 2.24 11.97
C ARG A 52 12.75 3.13 12.40
N GLU A 53 11.96 2.71 13.37
CA GLU A 53 10.80 3.50 13.85
C GLU A 53 11.22 4.86 14.40
N ARG A 54 12.38 4.96 15.05
CA ARG A 54 12.93 6.27 15.48
C ARG A 54 13.21 7.21 14.30
N ILE A 55 13.73 6.69 13.18
CA ILE A 55 13.92 7.48 11.96
C ILE A 55 12.56 7.89 11.37
N VAL A 56 11.59 6.98 11.32
CA VAL A 56 10.22 7.27 10.85
C VAL A 56 9.61 8.40 11.68
N ASN A 57 9.73 8.36 13.00
CA ASN A 57 9.20 9.39 13.90
C ASN A 57 9.81 10.77 13.64
N ILE A 58 11.09 10.86 13.29
CA ILE A 58 11.72 12.14 12.91
C ILE A 58 11.05 12.72 11.67
N TYR A 59 10.82 11.91 10.63
CA TYR A 59 10.14 12.36 9.43
C TYR A 59 8.67 12.69 9.69
N GLU A 60 8.01 11.94 10.56
CA GLU A 60 6.63 12.23 10.99
C GLU A 60 6.53 13.60 11.66
N GLN A 61 7.44 13.93 12.60
CA GLN A 61 7.50 15.25 13.22
C GLN A 61 7.72 16.38 12.20
N MET A 62 8.48 16.11 11.14
CA MET A 62 8.70 17.08 10.06
C MET A 62 7.46 17.35 9.20
N LEU A 63 6.41 16.53 9.26
CA LEU A 63 5.16 16.78 8.53
C LEU A 63 4.45 18.06 8.99
N GLY A 64 4.64 18.48 10.24
CA GLY A 64 4.06 19.72 10.77
C GLY A 64 4.73 21.00 10.26
N ASN A 65 5.86 20.88 9.55
CA ASN A 65 6.64 22.02 9.09
C ASN A 65 6.24 22.44 7.67
N ALA A 66 6.48 23.71 7.32
CA ALA A 66 6.17 24.26 5.99
C ALA A 66 6.86 23.51 4.83
N ASN A 67 8.03 22.91 5.08
CA ASN A 67 8.83 22.17 4.09
C ASN A 67 8.71 20.64 4.27
N CYS A 68 7.48 20.11 4.32
CA CYS A 68 7.21 18.70 4.61
C CYS A 68 7.37 17.75 3.41
N THR A 69 7.56 18.25 2.18
CA THR A 69 7.62 17.43 0.95
C THR A 69 8.66 16.30 1.03
N GLY A 70 9.85 16.60 1.57
CA GLY A 70 10.90 15.59 1.76
C GLY A 70 10.52 14.53 2.78
N ALA A 71 9.80 14.90 3.84
CA ALA A 71 9.29 13.98 4.83
C ALA A 71 8.19 13.07 4.26
N ILE A 72 7.26 13.63 3.48
CA ILE A 72 6.24 12.86 2.76
C ILE A 72 6.89 11.83 1.83
N PHE A 73 7.89 12.25 1.06
CA PHE A 73 8.65 11.35 0.19
C PHE A 73 9.34 10.23 0.97
N ALA A 74 9.98 10.54 2.09
CA ALA A 74 10.65 9.55 2.93
C ALA A 74 9.65 8.54 3.54
N LEU A 75 8.53 9.01 4.10
CA LEU A 75 7.50 8.17 4.70
C LEU A 75 6.87 7.21 3.69
N LYS A 76 6.63 7.66 2.45
CA LYS A 76 6.20 6.79 1.35
C LYS A 76 7.21 5.68 1.05
N ASN A 77 8.51 5.99 1.04
CA ASN A 77 9.57 4.97 0.91
C ASN A 77 9.63 4.01 2.11
N PHE A 78 9.21 4.45 3.30
CA PHE A 78 9.04 3.57 4.46
C PHE A 78 7.76 2.72 4.42
N GLY A 79 6.97 2.81 3.34
CA GLY A 79 5.78 2.00 3.10
C GLY A 79 4.46 2.66 3.47
N TRP A 80 4.47 3.95 3.86
CA TRP A 80 3.21 4.69 4.08
C TRP A 80 2.51 4.91 2.74
N LYS A 81 1.18 4.79 2.74
CA LYS A 81 0.36 4.91 1.54
C LYS A 81 -0.72 5.94 1.76
N ASP A 82 -0.89 6.82 0.78
CA ASP A 82 -2.04 7.71 0.74
C ASP A 82 -3.29 6.88 0.45
N ARG A 83 -4.37 7.13 1.19
CA ARG A 83 -5.66 6.51 0.93
C ARG A 83 -6.43 7.39 -0.05
N ILE A 84 -6.79 6.82 -1.21
CA ILE A 84 -7.64 7.48 -2.21
C ILE A 84 -9.02 6.82 -2.15
N GLU A 85 -10.06 7.59 -1.85
CA GLU A 85 -11.45 7.14 -1.98
C GLU A 85 -11.98 7.58 -3.35
N ILE A 86 -12.31 6.62 -4.21
CA ILE A 86 -12.92 6.88 -5.53
C ILE A 86 -14.37 6.42 -5.47
N LYS A 87 -15.32 7.37 -5.43
CA LYS A 87 -16.74 7.07 -5.65
C LYS A 87 -16.97 6.92 -7.15
N THR A 88 -17.28 5.70 -7.57
CA THR A 88 -17.66 5.42 -8.96
C THR A 88 -19.17 5.28 -9.02
N GLU A 89 -19.87 6.31 -9.49
CA GLU A 89 -21.31 6.26 -9.76
C GLU A 89 -21.50 5.82 -11.22
N GLN A 90 -21.78 4.53 -11.43
CA GLN A 90 -22.10 3.99 -12.75
C GLN A 90 -23.61 3.81 -12.88
N SER A 91 -24.22 4.53 -13.83
CA SER A 91 -25.59 4.27 -14.25
C SER A 91 -25.59 3.16 -15.32
N ILE A 92 -26.32 2.07 -15.05
CA ILE A 92 -26.54 1.00 -16.03
C ILE A 92 -27.86 1.28 -16.73
N THR A 93 -27.83 1.52 -18.04
CA THR A 93 -29.03 1.60 -18.88
C THR A 93 -29.35 0.21 -19.41
N ILE A 94 -30.47 -0.39 -18.98
CA ILE A 94 -30.97 -1.67 -19.50
C ILE A 94 -32.00 -1.38 -20.59
N ASN A 95 -31.68 -1.70 -21.84
CA ASN A 95 -32.63 -1.68 -22.94
C ASN A 95 -33.34 -3.04 -23.01
N VAL A 96 -34.60 -3.09 -22.57
CA VAL A 96 -35.45 -4.29 -22.73
C VAL A 96 -35.99 -4.30 -24.16
N VAL A 97 -35.62 -5.31 -24.94
CA VAL A 97 -36.21 -5.56 -26.26
C VAL A 97 -37.34 -6.56 -26.08
N GLU A 98 -38.58 -6.12 -26.26
CA GLU A 98 -39.72 -7.05 -26.31
C GLU A 98 -39.60 -7.89 -27.59
N GLY A 99 -39.39 -9.20 -27.42
CA GLY A 99 -39.39 -10.16 -28.52
C GLY A 99 -40.83 -10.46 -28.95
N ASP A 100 -41.11 -10.19 -30.22
CA ASP A 100 -42.43 -10.34 -30.83
C ASP A 100 -42.88 -11.82 -30.79
N LEU A 101 -43.98 -12.10 -30.06
CA LEU A 101 -44.53 -13.46 -29.86
C LEU A 101 -45.43 -13.92 -31.04
N SER A 102 -45.47 -13.16 -32.13
CA SER A 102 -46.41 -13.35 -33.23
C SER A 102 -46.18 -14.64 -34.03
N GLU A 103 -44.95 -15.19 -34.07
CA GLU A 103 -44.64 -16.38 -34.87
C GLU A 103 -45.05 -17.72 -34.22
N ARG A 104 -45.39 -17.75 -32.93
CA ARG A 104 -45.77 -19.00 -32.23
C ARG A 104 -47.26 -19.37 -32.32
N ALA A 105 -48.11 -18.44 -32.75
CA ALA A 105 -49.55 -18.69 -32.86
C ALA A 105 -49.93 -19.50 -34.11
N GLU A 106 -49.14 -19.43 -35.18
CA GLU A 106 -49.46 -20.09 -36.45
C GLU A 106 -49.12 -21.59 -36.44
N SER A 107 -48.05 -22.02 -35.75
CA SER A 107 -47.68 -23.45 -35.68
C SER A 107 -48.69 -24.30 -34.90
N ILE A 108 -49.41 -23.71 -33.92
CA ILE A 108 -50.47 -24.37 -33.15
C ILE A 108 -51.75 -24.54 -33.99
N ARG A 109 -51.99 -23.65 -34.95
CA ARG A 109 -53.19 -23.71 -35.80
C ARG A 109 -53.10 -24.82 -36.85
N VAL A 110 -51.92 -25.00 -37.45
CA VAL A 110 -51.68 -26.04 -38.48
C VAL A 110 -51.79 -27.45 -37.88
N SER A 111 -51.25 -27.65 -36.67
CA SER A 111 -51.27 -28.95 -35.99
C SER A 111 -52.69 -29.41 -35.55
N ARG A 112 -53.63 -28.48 -35.31
CA ARG A 112 -55.04 -28.82 -35.03
C ARG A 112 -55.86 -29.19 -36.26
N LEU A 113 -55.47 -28.75 -37.46
CA LEU A 113 -56.16 -29.11 -38.71
C LEU A 113 -55.78 -30.51 -39.20
N CYS A 114 -54.54 -30.98 -38.96
CA CYS A 114 -54.10 -32.31 -39.38
C CYS A 114 -54.65 -33.48 -38.54
N SER A 115 -55.28 -33.23 -37.37
CA SER A 115 -55.79 -34.28 -36.48
C SER A 115 -57.30 -34.58 -36.66
N LYS A 116 -57.95 -34.01 -37.69
CA LYS A 116 -59.39 -34.14 -37.94
C LYS A 116 -59.77 -34.97 -39.18
N ASN A 117 -58.84 -35.70 -39.79
CA ASN A 117 -59.12 -36.64 -40.87
C ASN A 117 -58.86 -38.08 -40.41
#